data_AF-A0A915YHM4-F1
#
_entry.id   AF-A0A915YHM4-F1
#
_cell.length_a   1.000
_cell.length_b   1.000
_cell.length_c   1.000
_cell.angle_alpha   90.00
_cell.angle_beta   90.00
_cell.angle_gamma   90.00
#
_symmetry.space_group_name_H-M   'P 1'
#
loop_
_entity.id
_entity.type
_entity.pdbx_description
1 polymer ?
#
loop_
_entity_poly.entity_id
_entity_poly.type
_entity_poly.pdbx_seq_one_letter_code
_entity_poly.pdbx_strand_id
1 'polypeptide(L)'
;MKNKIKIMTLAMVLLLIGNGFAQDKAGKVDDLGRIVLNTYLSRQMGDIPASAQRVLGNKLSQLVTKNGVGGSVLNPQFIITPTVTVLTQDLTATAPPMTALTLEVALYIGDGVEGTLLASTTLTVKGVGTNETKAYMAALKQISTKNPTIADFITEGKTKIVQYYTAKCDFILKEAAVLTANNEFDAAILKLTAVPDVCKDCYDKCMEAVLPIFQKKIDRVCQLNLTKAQNAWNAGQDEAAAKIAGKYLAEIDPNAACYKDALTLSDQIAERIKTLDEREWKAQMKREQDGVDLAKQRINAAKAVGVAHGNNQPKNVSYNVKGWW
;
A
#
# COMPACT_ATOMS: atom_id res chain seq x y z
N MET A 1 -48.07 -28.82 49.37
CA MET A 1 -47.64 -27.53 48.79
C MET A 1 -46.18 -27.49 48.29
N LYS A 2 -45.25 -28.34 48.79
CA LYS A 2 -43.84 -28.32 48.32
C LYS A 2 -43.58 -28.86 46.90
N ASN A 3 -44.43 -29.73 46.36
CA ASN A 3 -44.24 -30.30 45.00
C ASN A 3 -44.84 -29.44 43.87
N LYS A 4 -45.78 -28.54 44.16
CA LYS A 4 -46.32 -27.60 43.16
C LYS A 4 -45.37 -26.42 42.90
N ILE A 5 -44.56 -26.05 43.89
CA ILE A 5 -43.56 -24.99 43.79
C ILE A 5 -42.39 -25.42 42.88
N LYS A 6 -41.95 -26.69 42.95
CA LYS A 6 -40.87 -27.23 42.08
C LYS A 6 -41.27 -27.33 40.60
N ILE A 7 -42.54 -27.63 40.31
CA ILE A 7 -43.04 -27.68 38.92
C ILE A 7 -43.19 -26.27 38.34
N MET A 8 -43.56 -25.27 39.17
CA MET A 8 -43.59 -23.87 38.75
C MET A 8 -42.18 -23.29 38.52
N THR A 9 -41.18 -23.70 39.30
CA THR A 9 -39.79 -23.23 39.09
C THR A 9 -39.13 -23.91 37.88
N LEU A 10 -39.48 -25.15 37.54
CA LEU A 10 -38.96 -25.81 36.33
C LEU A 10 -39.60 -25.27 35.05
N ALA A 11 -40.89 -24.89 35.09
CA ALA A 11 -41.58 -24.26 33.96
C ALA A 11 -41.11 -22.81 33.72
N MET A 12 -40.66 -22.10 34.75
CA MET A 12 -40.14 -20.73 34.62
C MET A 12 -38.69 -20.67 34.13
N VAL A 13 -37.92 -21.76 34.26
CA VAL A 13 -36.54 -21.88 33.74
C VAL A 13 -36.54 -22.37 32.28
N LEU A 14 -37.54 -23.14 31.84
CA LEU A 14 -37.67 -23.54 30.42
C LEU A 14 -38.22 -22.45 29.48
N LEU A 15 -38.79 -21.37 30.01
CA LEU A 15 -39.32 -20.24 29.24
C LEU A 15 -38.30 -19.10 29.01
N LEU A 16 -37.05 -19.27 29.48
CA LEU A 16 -35.97 -18.28 29.32
C LEU A 16 -34.94 -18.63 28.22
N ILE A 17 -35.17 -19.69 27.43
CA ILE A 17 -34.24 -20.13 26.37
C ILE A 17 -34.75 -19.80 24.95
N GLY A 18 -35.98 -19.29 24.81
CA GLY A 18 -36.58 -18.95 23.51
C GLY A 18 -36.73 -17.45 23.33
N ASN A 19 -35.64 -16.73 23.03
CA ASN A 19 -35.60 -15.47 22.28
C ASN A 19 -34.13 -15.01 22.16
N GLY A 20 -33.29 -15.87 21.59
CA GLY A 20 -32.12 -15.39 20.88
C GLY A 20 -32.64 -14.69 19.62
N PHE A 21 -32.96 -13.39 19.74
CA PHE A 21 -32.99 -12.54 18.56
C PHE A 21 -31.67 -12.78 17.86
N ALA A 22 -31.73 -13.32 16.65
CA ALA A 22 -30.66 -13.19 15.70
C ALA A 22 -30.32 -11.70 15.69
N GLN A 23 -29.21 -11.34 16.33
CA GLN A 23 -28.52 -10.15 15.90
C GLN A 23 -28.15 -10.48 14.47
N ASP A 24 -28.89 -9.88 13.52
CA ASP A 24 -28.33 -9.54 12.24
C ASP A 24 -27.01 -8.83 12.55
N LYS A 25 -25.95 -9.61 12.63
CA LYS A 25 -24.69 -9.21 12.04
C LYS A 25 -24.97 -9.17 10.53
N ALA A 26 -25.78 -8.19 10.11
CA ALA A 26 -25.41 -7.39 8.96
C ALA A 26 -23.92 -7.17 9.17
N GLY A 27 -23.13 -7.84 8.32
CA GLY A 27 -21.70 -7.96 8.53
C GLY A 27 -21.16 -6.60 8.94
N LYS A 28 -20.15 -6.60 9.80
CA LYS A 28 -19.13 -5.57 9.63
C LYS A 28 -18.64 -5.75 8.19
N VAL A 29 -19.35 -5.11 7.26
CA VAL A 29 -18.88 -4.86 5.91
C VAL A 29 -17.68 -4.01 6.18
N ASP A 30 -16.51 -4.64 6.07
CA ASP A 30 -15.22 -3.97 6.12
C ASP A 30 -15.37 -2.70 5.29
N ASP A 31 -15.03 -1.53 5.84
CA ASP A 31 -15.43 -0.21 5.29
C ASP A 31 -14.92 0.04 3.85
N LEU A 32 -14.12 -0.89 3.31
CA LEU A 32 -13.69 -1.02 1.93
C LEU A 32 -14.81 -1.42 0.95
N GLY A 33 -15.94 -1.92 1.46
CA GLY A 33 -17.01 -2.56 0.70
C GLY A 33 -18.26 -1.71 0.39
N ARG A 34 -18.11 -0.40 0.24
CA ARG A 34 -19.23 0.50 -0.06
C ARG A 34 -18.93 1.30 -1.32
N ILE A 35 -19.90 1.40 -2.23
CA ILE A 35 -19.83 2.40 -3.31
C ILE A 35 -19.69 3.76 -2.65
N VAL A 36 -18.54 4.40 -2.88
CA VAL A 36 -18.30 5.77 -2.44
C VAL A 36 -18.63 6.72 -3.59
N LEU A 37 -19.45 7.72 -3.30
CA LEU A 37 -19.69 8.86 -4.17
C LEU A 37 -19.04 10.10 -3.56
N ASN A 38 -17.93 10.54 -4.15
CA ASN A 38 -17.35 11.81 -3.76
C ASN A 38 -18.12 12.96 -4.40
N THR A 39 -18.26 14.06 -3.66
CA THR A 39 -18.81 15.29 -4.21
C THR A 39 -17.75 16.00 -5.05
N TYR A 40 -18.06 16.25 -6.31
CA TYR A 40 -17.23 17.02 -7.21
C TYR A 40 -17.96 18.28 -7.64
N LEU A 41 -17.34 19.44 -7.40
CA LEU A 41 -17.79 20.71 -7.95
C LEU A 41 -16.84 21.14 -9.06
N SER A 42 -17.33 21.19 -10.29
CA SER A 42 -16.60 21.82 -11.40
C SER A 42 -16.23 23.26 -11.05
N ARG A 43 -15.02 23.68 -11.42
CA ARG A 43 -14.59 25.09 -11.30
C ARG A 43 -15.38 26.02 -12.23
N GLN A 44 -16.07 25.47 -13.21
CA GLN A 44 -16.82 26.18 -14.25
C GLN A 44 -18.34 26.19 -13.99
N MET A 45 -18.78 26.20 -12.72
CA MET A 45 -20.21 26.29 -12.35
C MET A 45 -20.84 27.67 -12.61
N GLY A 46 -20.54 28.30 -13.75
CA GLY A 46 -21.09 29.59 -14.16
C GLY A 46 -20.88 30.72 -13.14
N ASP A 47 -21.79 31.68 -13.16
CA ASP A 47 -21.78 32.91 -12.35
C ASP A 47 -22.21 32.69 -10.88
N ILE A 48 -22.22 31.44 -10.38
CA ILE A 48 -22.63 31.17 -8.99
C ILE A 48 -21.58 31.76 -8.02
N PRO A 49 -21.99 32.57 -7.03
CA PRO A 49 -21.07 33.11 -6.03
C PRO A 49 -20.33 32.02 -5.24
N ALA A 50 -19.04 32.22 -4.96
CA ALA A 50 -18.20 31.23 -4.28
C ALA A 50 -18.77 30.75 -2.92
N SER A 51 -19.44 31.62 -2.18
CA SER A 51 -20.13 31.24 -0.93
C SER A 51 -21.31 30.29 -1.17
N ALA A 52 -22.08 30.50 -2.24
CA ALA A 52 -23.18 29.63 -2.65
C ALA A 52 -22.67 28.27 -3.15
N GLN A 53 -21.55 28.24 -3.90
CA GLN A 53 -20.88 26.99 -4.28
C GLN A 53 -20.49 26.15 -3.06
N ARG A 54 -19.93 26.77 -2.00
CA ARG A 54 -19.64 26.07 -0.73
C ARG A 54 -20.89 25.52 -0.06
N VAL A 55 -22.01 26.25 -0.07
CA VAL A 55 -23.29 25.74 0.46
C VAL A 55 -23.75 24.51 -0.32
N LEU A 56 -23.68 24.56 -1.65
CA LEU A 56 -24.06 23.44 -2.52
C LEU A 56 -23.16 22.23 -2.29
N GLY A 57 -21.84 22.42 -2.23
CA GLY A 57 -20.89 21.34 -1.92
C GLY A 57 -21.18 20.67 -0.58
N ASN A 58 -21.38 21.46 0.47
CA ASN A 58 -21.74 20.92 1.79
C ASN A 58 -23.08 20.16 1.76
N LYS A 59 -24.06 20.64 0.99
CA LYS A 59 -25.35 19.95 0.82
C LYS A 59 -25.20 18.62 0.10
N LEU A 60 -24.38 18.55 -0.94
CA LEU A 60 -24.12 17.30 -1.65
C LEU A 60 -23.38 16.30 -0.77
N SER A 61 -22.36 16.74 -0.04
CA SER A 61 -21.67 15.90 0.94
C SER A 61 -22.65 15.35 2.00
N GLN A 62 -23.56 16.19 2.51
CA GLN A 62 -24.62 15.73 3.42
C GLN A 62 -25.59 14.75 2.77
N LEU A 63 -25.96 14.94 1.50
CA LEU A 63 -26.85 14.03 0.76
C LEU A 63 -26.24 12.65 0.60
N VAL A 64 -24.98 12.55 0.13
CA VAL A 64 -24.31 11.26 -0.05
C VAL A 64 -24.06 10.57 1.29
N THR A 65 -23.68 11.33 2.32
CA THR A 65 -23.47 10.80 3.68
C THR A 65 -24.77 10.25 4.26
N LYS A 66 -25.88 11.00 4.10
CA LYS A 66 -27.19 10.57 4.60
C LYS A 66 -27.71 9.31 3.92
N ASN A 67 -27.34 9.10 2.66
CA ASN A 67 -27.67 7.92 1.86
C ASN A 67 -26.62 6.79 1.94
N GLY A 68 -25.67 6.89 2.87
CA GLY A 68 -24.70 5.83 3.18
C GLY A 68 -23.63 5.59 2.11
N VAL A 69 -23.42 6.56 1.22
CA VAL A 69 -22.40 6.52 0.14
C VAL A 69 -21.43 7.69 0.17
N GLY A 70 -21.46 8.44 1.27
CA GLY A 70 -20.45 9.46 1.53
C GLY A 70 -19.12 8.80 1.89
N GLY A 71 -18.05 9.31 1.31
CA GLY A 71 -16.69 8.94 1.64
C GLY A 71 -15.72 9.96 1.08
N SER A 72 -14.45 9.80 1.40
CA SER A 72 -13.38 10.67 0.92
C SER A 72 -12.23 9.80 0.46
N VAL A 73 -12.35 9.28 -0.76
CA VAL A 73 -11.25 8.56 -1.42
C VAL A 73 -10.40 9.53 -2.23
N LEU A 74 -9.09 9.36 -2.19
CA LEU A 74 -8.16 10.06 -3.08
C LEU A 74 -8.40 9.58 -4.52
N ASN A 75 -8.80 10.47 -5.43
CA ASN A 75 -9.16 10.16 -6.83
C ASN A 75 -10.35 9.18 -6.97
N PRO A 76 -11.57 9.61 -6.61
CA PRO A 76 -12.78 8.80 -6.75
C PRO A 76 -13.12 8.56 -8.22
N GLN A 77 -13.36 7.30 -8.60
CA GLN A 77 -13.88 7.00 -9.93
C GLN A 77 -15.31 7.50 -10.08
N PHE A 78 -16.18 7.27 -9.10
CA PHE A 78 -17.56 7.74 -9.15
C PHE A 78 -17.78 9.01 -8.34
N ILE A 79 -18.43 9.97 -8.99
CA ILE A 79 -18.70 11.29 -8.42
C ILE A 79 -20.18 11.63 -8.49
N ILE A 80 -20.63 12.45 -7.53
CA ILE A 80 -21.84 13.24 -7.67
C ILE A 80 -21.45 14.68 -8.00
N THR A 81 -22.05 15.25 -9.03
CA THR A 81 -21.79 16.64 -9.43
C THR A 81 -23.08 17.36 -9.79
N PRO A 82 -23.25 18.63 -9.36
CA PRO A 82 -24.41 19.42 -9.74
C PRO A 82 -24.13 20.31 -10.95
N THR A 83 -25.19 20.83 -11.56
CA THR A 83 -25.18 22.07 -12.34
C THR A 83 -26.33 22.94 -11.85
N VAL A 84 -26.15 24.26 -11.84
CA VAL A 84 -27.21 25.19 -11.42
C VAL A 84 -27.48 26.17 -12.54
N THR A 85 -28.76 26.31 -12.89
CA THR A 85 -29.25 27.22 -13.91
C THR A 85 -30.24 28.19 -13.29
N VAL A 86 -30.11 29.49 -13.56
CA VAL A 86 -31.11 30.48 -13.14
C VAL A 86 -32.30 30.40 -14.08
N LEU A 87 -33.46 30.04 -13.56
CA LEU A 87 -34.71 30.03 -14.32
C LEU A 87 -35.35 31.42 -14.34
N THR A 88 -35.43 32.07 -13.18
CA THR A 88 -35.93 33.45 -13.05
C THR A 88 -35.14 34.24 -12.03
N GLN A 89 -35.02 35.54 -12.27
CA GLN A 89 -34.43 36.51 -11.36
C GLN A 89 -35.30 37.77 -11.33
N ASP A 90 -35.92 38.01 -10.19
CA ASP A 90 -36.88 39.09 -10.00
C ASP A 90 -36.49 39.95 -8.79
N LEU A 91 -36.95 41.20 -8.76
CA LEU A 91 -36.89 42.05 -7.57
C LEU A 91 -38.25 42.05 -6.88
N THR A 92 -38.27 41.82 -5.57
CA THR A 92 -39.51 41.83 -4.79
C THR A 92 -40.04 43.26 -4.63
N ALA A 93 -41.37 43.41 -4.63
CA ALA A 93 -42.05 44.67 -4.36
C ALA A 93 -42.07 45.00 -2.84
N THR A 94 -40.92 44.92 -2.18
CA THR A 94 -40.73 45.25 -0.76
C THR A 94 -39.86 46.49 -0.60
N ALA A 95 -39.87 47.12 0.57
CA ALA A 95 -38.93 48.20 0.92
C ALA A 95 -38.02 47.74 2.07
N PRO A 96 -36.70 47.54 1.85
CA PRO A 96 -35.99 47.61 0.57
C PRO A 96 -36.33 46.44 -0.38
N PRO A 97 -36.16 46.60 -1.71
CA PRO A 97 -36.32 45.51 -2.67
C PRO A 97 -35.32 44.39 -2.38
N MET A 98 -35.77 43.14 -2.50
CA MET A 98 -34.94 41.94 -2.34
C MET A 98 -34.81 41.22 -3.68
N THR A 99 -33.71 40.47 -3.87
CA THR A 99 -33.51 39.61 -5.03
C THR A 99 -34.19 38.27 -4.79
N ALA A 100 -35.11 37.88 -5.68
CA ALA A 100 -35.75 36.57 -5.70
C ALA A 100 -35.20 35.75 -6.87
N LEU A 101 -34.69 34.55 -6.59
CA LEU A 101 -34.17 33.62 -7.58
C LEU A 101 -34.99 32.33 -7.58
N THR A 102 -35.31 31.85 -8.78
CA THR A 102 -35.72 30.47 -9.03
C THR A 102 -34.58 29.77 -9.75
N LEU A 103 -34.04 28.71 -9.16
CA LEU A 103 -32.92 27.94 -9.69
C LEU A 103 -33.38 26.54 -10.04
N GLU A 104 -32.90 26.03 -11.17
CA GLU A 104 -32.87 24.60 -11.45
C GLU A 104 -31.52 24.06 -11.02
N VAL A 105 -31.52 23.01 -10.19
CA VAL A 105 -30.32 22.28 -9.79
C VAL A 105 -30.43 20.88 -10.39
N ALA A 106 -29.62 20.60 -11.40
CA ALA A 106 -29.47 19.25 -11.92
C ALA A 106 -28.34 18.56 -11.17
N LEU A 107 -28.53 17.29 -10.80
CA LEU A 107 -27.54 16.44 -10.14
C LEU A 107 -27.24 15.27 -11.06
N TYR A 108 -25.97 14.89 -11.12
CA TYR A 108 -25.45 13.81 -11.95
C TYR A 108 -24.61 12.87 -11.11
N ILE A 109 -24.79 11.56 -11.31
CA ILE A 109 -23.87 10.52 -10.82
C ILE A 109 -23.23 9.89 -12.05
N GLY A 110 -21.90 9.78 -12.05
CA GLY A 110 -21.16 9.21 -13.17
C GLY A 110 -19.72 8.84 -12.82
N ASP A 111 -19.06 8.20 -13.77
CA ASP A 111 -17.63 7.94 -13.77
C ASP A 111 -16.87 9.21 -14.18
N GLY A 112 -16.13 9.80 -13.25
CA GLY A 112 -15.33 11.02 -13.46
C GLY A 112 -13.99 10.80 -14.15
N VAL A 113 -13.58 9.54 -14.38
CA VAL A 113 -12.35 9.16 -15.09
C VAL A 113 -12.68 8.87 -16.56
N GLU A 114 -13.68 8.04 -16.82
CA GLU A 114 -14.10 7.69 -18.18
C GLU A 114 -15.10 8.69 -18.79
N GLY A 115 -15.74 9.52 -17.96
CA GLY A 115 -16.74 10.50 -18.42
C GLY A 115 -18.11 9.88 -18.71
N THR A 116 -18.42 8.72 -18.12
CA THR A 116 -19.70 8.03 -18.33
C THR A 116 -20.76 8.55 -17.36
N LEU A 117 -21.84 9.13 -17.89
CA LEU A 117 -23.00 9.51 -17.08
C LEU A 117 -23.86 8.28 -16.76
N LEU A 118 -24.18 8.07 -15.49
CA LEU A 118 -24.98 6.92 -15.04
C LEU A 118 -26.40 7.35 -14.70
N ALA A 119 -26.59 8.33 -13.83
CA ALA A 119 -27.90 8.80 -13.42
C ALA A 119 -27.96 10.32 -13.38
N SER A 120 -29.16 10.88 -13.51
CA SER A 120 -29.40 12.31 -13.35
C SER A 120 -30.77 12.59 -12.73
N THR A 121 -30.88 13.67 -11.95
CA THR A 121 -32.16 14.22 -11.50
C THR A 121 -32.12 15.73 -11.47
N THR A 122 -33.28 16.39 -11.55
CA THR A 122 -33.39 17.85 -11.42
C THR A 122 -34.30 18.22 -10.26
N LEU A 123 -34.08 19.39 -9.69
CA LEU A 123 -34.93 19.99 -8.66
C LEU A 123 -34.96 21.51 -8.83
N THR A 124 -36.14 22.09 -8.60
CA THR A 124 -36.32 23.54 -8.59
C THR A 124 -36.28 24.05 -7.16
N VAL A 125 -35.40 25.02 -6.87
CA VAL A 125 -35.30 25.68 -5.57
C VAL A 125 -35.46 27.18 -5.72
N LYS A 126 -36.07 27.80 -4.69
CA LYS A 126 -36.32 29.24 -4.67
C LYS A 126 -35.67 29.86 -3.45
N GLY A 127 -35.13 31.06 -3.62
CA GLY A 127 -34.49 31.79 -2.54
C GLY A 127 -34.65 33.29 -2.71
N VAL A 128 -34.88 33.99 -1.61
CA VAL A 128 -34.96 35.45 -1.57
C VAL A 128 -33.88 35.96 -0.63
N GLY A 129 -33.17 37.01 -1.03
CA GLY A 129 -32.09 37.59 -0.25
C GLY A 129 -31.91 39.08 -0.52
N THR A 130 -31.23 39.77 0.38
CA THR A 130 -30.97 41.23 0.23
C THR A 130 -29.98 41.55 -0.90
N ASN A 131 -29.40 40.52 -1.52
CA ASN A 131 -28.60 40.57 -2.74
C ASN A 131 -28.61 39.18 -3.38
N GLU A 132 -28.08 39.09 -4.60
CA GLU A 132 -28.00 37.86 -5.38
C GLU A 132 -27.30 36.71 -4.63
N THR A 133 -26.16 36.98 -3.98
CA THR A 133 -25.41 35.96 -3.22
C THR A 133 -26.25 35.34 -2.10
N LYS A 134 -26.98 36.17 -1.34
CA LYS A 134 -27.87 35.69 -0.28
C LYS A 134 -29.07 34.94 -0.85
N ALA A 135 -29.61 35.37 -2.00
CA ALA A 135 -30.70 34.69 -2.68
C ALA A 135 -30.28 33.28 -3.13
N TYR A 136 -29.10 33.13 -3.75
CA TYR A 136 -28.52 31.82 -4.09
C TYR A 136 -28.35 30.93 -2.87
N MET A 137 -27.72 31.45 -1.80
CA MET A 137 -27.52 30.68 -0.57
C MET A 137 -28.85 30.26 0.07
N ALA A 138 -29.87 31.13 0.04
CA ALA A 138 -31.21 30.82 0.55
C ALA A 138 -31.88 29.72 -0.28
N ALA A 139 -31.77 29.78 -1.62
CA ALA A 139 -32.32 28.78 -2.52
C ALA A 139 -31.67 27.41 -2.32
N LEU A 140 -30.34 27.34 -2.35
CA LEU A 140 -29.59 26.08 -2.22
C LEU A 140 -29.75 25.44 -0.84
N LYS A 141 -30.05 26.22 0.21
CA LYS A 141 -30.38 25.68 1.54
C LYS A 141 -31.69 24.88 1.56
N GLN A 142 -32.61 25.15 0.62
CA GLN A 142 -33.89 24.43 0.48
C GLN A 142 -33.71 22.99 -0.01
N ILE A 143 -32.53 22.64 -0.55
CA ILE A 143 -32.21 21.25 -0.89
C ILE A 143 -32.23 20.42 0.40
N SER A 144 -33.29 19.63 0.54
CA SER A 144 -33.51 18.78 1.71
C SER A 144 -32.70 17.50 1.60
N THR A 145 -32.00 17.14 2.68
CA THR A 145 -31.28 15.87 2.79
C THR A 145 -32.20 14.67 2.91
N LYS A 146 -33.51 14.89 3.03
CA LYS A 146 -34.58 13.88 3.10
C LYS A 146 -35.48 13.91 1.85
N ASN A 147 -35.06 14.58 0.78
CA ASN A 147 -35.86 14.64 -0.44
C ASN A 147 -35.94 13.21 -1.06
N PRO A 148 -37.15 12.65 -1.26
CA PRO A 148 -37.32 11.29 -1.77
C PRO A 148 -36.77 11.12 -3.19
N THR A 149 -36.98 12.11 -4.07
CA THR A 149 -36.44 12.10 -5.44
C THR A 149 -34.90 12.00 -5.45
N ILE A 150 -34.22 12.69 -4.52
CA ILE A 150 -32.75 12.59 -4.42
C ILE A 150 -32.32 11.23 -3.85
N ALA A 151 -33.09 10.67 -2.91
CA ALA A 151 -32.82 9.33 -2.37
C ALA A 151 -32.98 8.24 -3.45
N ASP A 152 -34.04 8.34 -4.26
CA ASP A 152 -34.29 7.43 -5.39
C ASP A 152 -33.20 7.57 -6.45
N PHE A 153 -32.82 8.81 -6.81
CA PHE A 153 -31.71 9.09 -7.71
C PHE A 153 -30.38 8.49 -7.24
N ILE A 154 -30.04 8.60 -5.94
CA ILE A 154 -28.82 7.99 -5.40
C ILE A 154 -28.91 6.46 -5.47
N THR A 155 -30.09 5.89 -5.22
CA THR A 155 -30.32 4.44 -5.31
C THR A 155 -30.20 3.92 -6.74
N GLU A 156 -30.76 4.65 -7.71
CA GLU A 156 -30.57 4.38 -9.15
C GLU A 156 -29.09 4.45 -9.53
N GLY A 157 -28.39 5.51 -9.09
CA GLY A 157 -26.96 5.68 -9.32
C GLY A 157 -26.14 4.49 -8.82
N LYS A 158 -26.39 4.01 -7.59
CA LYS A 158 -25.73 2.79 -7.07
C LYS A 158 -26.01 1.58 -7.94
N THR A 159 -27.27 1.39 -8.35
CA THR A 159 -27.68 0.26 -9.19
C THR A 159 -26.96 0.29 -10.53
N LYS A 160 -26.85 1.46 -11.17
CA LYS A 160 -26.14 1.62 -12.43
C LYS A 160 -24.62 1.48 -12.31
N ILE A 161 -24.03 1.85 -11.17
CA ILE A 161 -22.60 1.57 -10.89
C ILE A 161 -22.35 0.06 -10.82
N VAL A 162 -23.22 -0.69 -10.14
CA VAL A 162 -23.13 -2.16 -10.11
C VAL A 162 -23.27 -2.74 -11.52
N GLN A 163 -24.28 -2.29 -12.28
CA GLN A 163 -24.47 -2.72 -13.67
C GLN A 163 -23.27 -2.40 -14.57
N TYR A 164 -22.64 -1.23 -14.38
CA TYR A 164 -21.43 -0.83 -15.10
C TYR A 164 -20.32 -1.85 -14.87
N TYR A 165 -20.01 -2.20 -13.61
CA TYR A 165 -18.99 -3.19 -13.30
C TYR A 165 -19.35 -4.59 -13.81
N THR A 166 -20.61 -4.99 -13.69
CA THR A 166 -21.08 -6.27 -14.24
C THR A 166 -20.84 -6.35 -15.75
N ALA A 167 -21.15 -5.29 -16.49
CA ALA A 167 -20.95 -5.24 -17.94
C ALA A 167 -19.47 -5.11 -18.36
N LYS A 168 -18.64 -4.47 -17.51
CA LYS A 168 -17.23 -4.20 -17.78
C LYS A 168 -16.28 -5.25 -17.22
N CYS A 169 -16.77 -6.21 -16.46
CA CYS A 169 -15.93 -7.14 -15.71
C CYS A 169 -14.88 -7.85 -16.57
N ASP A 170 -15.30 -8.40 -17.71
CA ASP A 170 -14.41 -9.12 -18.61
C ASP A 170 -13.34 -8.20 -19.23
N PHE A 171 -13.68 -6.92 -19.48
CA PHE A 171 -12.72 -5.93 -19.93
C PHE A 171 -11.71 -5.57 -18.84
N ILE A 172 -12.16 -5.40 -17.59
CA ILE A 172 -11.28 -5.14 -16.44
C ILE A 172 -10.28 -6.29 -16.25
N LEU A 173 -10.75 -7.54 -16.29
CA LEU A 173 -9.89 -8.73 -16.21
C LEU A 173 -8.90 -8.80 -17.37
N LYS A 174 -9.34 -8.48 -18.59
CA LYS A 174 -8.48 -8.47 -19.79
C LYS A 174 -7.41 -7.39 -19.72
N GLU A 175 -7.75 -6.18 -19.28
CA GLU A 175 -6.79 -5.09 -19.07
C GLU A 175 -5.75 -5.44 -18.01
N ALA A 176 -6.18 -6.03 -16.88
CA ALA A 176 -5.26 -6.51 -15.86
C ALA A 176 -4.32 -7.62 -16.38
N ALA A 177 -4.82 -8.50 -17.26
CA ALA A 177 -4.00 -9.51 -17.91
C ALA A 177 -2.95 -8.89 -18.86
N VAL A 178 -3.30 -7.81 -19.58
CA VAL A 178 -2.35 -7.05 -20.42
C VAL A 178 -1.28 -6.37 -19.58
N LEU A 179 -1.67 -5.68 -18.49
CA LEU A 179 -0.73 -5.07 -17.55
C LEU A 179 0.23 -6.12 -16.96
N THR A 180 -0.30 -7.28 -16.59
CA THR A 180 0.51 -8.41 -16.11
C THR A 180 1.50 -8.90 -17.17
N ALA A 181 1.09 -9.01 -18.43
CA ALA A 181 1.96 -9.42 -19.53
C ALA A 181 3.10 -8.41 -19.78
N ASN A 182 2.88 -7.13 -19.47
CA ASN A 182 3.89 -6.09 -19.53
C ASN A 182 4.78 -6.01 -18.27
N ASN A 183 4.62 -6.91 -17.30
CA ASN A 183 5.24 -6.87 -15.97
C ASN A 183 4.81 -5.68 -15.09
N GLU A 184 3.69 -5.02 -15.43
CA GLU A 184 3.09 -3.93 -14.64
C GLU A 184 2.17 -4.51 -13.55
N PHE A 185 2.72 -5.35 -12.67
CA PHE A 185 1.94 -6.12 -11.70
C PHE A 185 1.17 -5.25 -10.71
N ASP A 186 1.76 -4.15 -10.25
CA ASP A 186 1.11 -3.24 -9.30
C ASP A 186 -0.08 -2.52 -9.92
N ALA A 187 0.02 -2.12 -11.18
CA ALA A 187 -1.09 -1.53 -11.92
C ALA A 187 -2.21 -2.56 -12.17
N ALA A 188 -1.84 -3.80 -12.51
CA ALA A 188 -2.80 -4.89 -12.68
C ALA A 188 -3.58 -5.18 -11.38
N ILE A 189 -2.87 -5.31 -10.25
CA ILE A 189 -3.50 -5.53 -8.94
C ILE A 189 -4.38 -4.34 -8.56
N LEU A 190 -3.89 -3.10 -8.72
CA LEU A 190 -4.68 -1.90 -8.45
C LEU A 190 -6.00 -1.91 -9.24
N LYS A 191 -5.95 -2.22 -10.55
CA LYS A 191 -7.13 -2.29 -11.42
C LYS A 191 -8.15 -3.32 -10.91
N LEU A 192 -7.70 -4.51 -10.50
CA LEU A 192 -8.58 -5.59 -9.99
C LEU A 192 -9.16 -5.26 -8.62
N THR A 193 -8.36 -4.69 -7.72
CA THR A 193 -8.80 -4.31 -6.35
C THR A 193 -9.67 -3.06 -6.30
N ALA A 194 -9.76 -2.31 -7.40
CA ALA A 194 -10.66 -1.16 -7.52
C ALA A 194 -12.14 -1.55 -7.70
N VAL A 195 -12.42 -2.81 -8.07
CA VAL A 195 -13.80 -3.31 -8.20
C VAL A 195 -14.42 -3.38 -6.80
N PRO A 196 -15.57 -2.72 -6.55
CA PRO A 196 -16.27 -2.80 -5.27
C PRO A 196 -16.85 -4.19 -5.01
N ASP A 197 -16.81 -4.66 -3.77
CA ASP A 197 -17.38 -5.95 -3.34
C ASP A 197 -18.90 -6.08 -3.54
N VAL A 198 -19.63 -4.97 -3.57
CA VAL A 198 -21.06 -4.93 -3.93
C VAL A 198 -21.30 -5.45 -5.36
N CYS A 199 -20.27 -5.42 -6.21
CA CYS A 199 -20.26 -6.05 -7.52
C CYS A 199 -19.78 -7.50 -7.39
N LYS A 200 -20.43 -8.28 -6.52
CA LYS A 200 -19.95 -9.56 -5.98
C LYS A 200 -19.33 -10.49 -7.02
N ASP A 201 -20.05 -10.81 -8.09
CA ASP A 201 -19.57 -11.75 -9.11
C ASP A 201 -18.28 -11.25 -9.80
N CYS A 202 -18.17 -9.94 -10.04
CA CYS A 202 -16.98 -9.38 -10.65
C CYS A 202 -15.84 -9.24 -9.65
N TYR A 203 -16.15 -8.84 -8.43
CA TYR A 203 -15.20 -8.74 -7.33
C TYR A 203 -14.53 -10.10 -7.07
N ASP A 204 -15.32 -11.16 -6.93
CA ASP A 204 -14.84 -12.51 -6.64
C ASP A 204 -13.87 -12.96 -7.77
N LYS A 205 -14.24 -12.79 -9.05
CA LYS A 205 -13.36 -13.07 -10.21
C LYS A 205 -12.07 -12.23 -10.19
N CYS A 206 -12.17 -10.95 -9.86
CA CYS A 206 -11.00 -10.07 -9.79
C CYS A 206 -10.06 -10.48 -8.67
N MET A 207 -10.59 -10.84 -7.49
CA MET A 207 -9.79 -11.26 -6.35
C MET A 207 -9.12 -12.62 -6.57
N GLU A 208 -9.81 -13.56 -7.22
CA GLU A 208 -9.21 -14.83 -7.66
C GLU A 208 -8.01 -14.60 -8.60
N ALA A 209 -8.07 -13.57 -9.46
CA ALA A 209 -6.97 -13.22 -10.37
C ALA A 209 -5.79 -12.50 -9.69
N VAL A 210 -5.98 -11.85 -8.53
CA VAL A 210 -4.92 -11.09 -7.84
C VAL A 210 -3.80 -12.00 -7.35
N LEU A 211 -4.11 -13.12 -6.70
CA LEU A 211 -3.09 -14.00 -6.09
C LEU A 211 -2.07 -14.53 -7.12
N PRO A 212 -2.47 -15.08 -8.28
CA PRO A 212 -1.53 -15.48 -9.33
C PRO A 212 -0.66 -14.32 -9.85
N ILE A 213 -1.21 -13.11 -9.97
CA ILE A 213 -0.46 -11.93 -10.42
C ILE A 213 0.57 -11.51 -9.38
N PHE A 214 0.20 -11.54 -8.10
CA PHE A 214 1.11 -11.25 -7.00
C PHE A 214 2.26 -12.26 -6.93
N GLN A 215 1.99 -13.55 -7.13
CA GLN A 215 3.04 -14.57 -7.24
C GLN A 215 3.99 -14.29 -8.42
N LYS A 216 3.46 -13.93 -9.60
CA LYS A 216 4.29 -13.53 -10.74
C LYS A 216 5.20 -12.34 -10.43
N LYS A 217 4.70 -11.37 -9.65
CA LYS A 217 5.51 -10.23 -9.18
C LYS A 217 6.67 -10.72 -8.30
N ILE A 218 6.38 -11.56 -7.31
CA ILE A 218 7.39 -12.16 -6.42
C ILE A 218 8.45 -12.90 -7.25
N ASP A 219 8.02 -13.76 -8.18
CA ASP A 219 8.93 -14.54 -9.02
C ASP A 219 9.79 -13.65 -9.93
N ARG A 220 9.22 -12.57 -10.47
CA ARG A 220 9.97 -11.61 -11.29
C ARG A 220 11.04 -10.88 -10.48
N VAL A 221 10.70 -10.42 -9.28
CA VAL A 221 11.65 -9.76 -8.37
C VAL A 221 12.77 -10.72 -7.98
N CYS A 222 12.41 -11.97 -7.65
CA CYS A 222 13.36 -13.04 -7.37
C CYS A 222 14.38 -13.19 -8.49
N GLN A 223 13.92 -13.38 -9.73
CA GLN A 223 14.80 -13.57 -10.89
C GLN A 223 15.72 -12.37 -11.14
N LEU A 224 15.21 -11.15 -10.97
CA LEU A 224 16.03 -9.93 -11.09
C LEU A 224 17.12 -9.87 -10.02
N ASN A 225 16.77 -10.16 -8.77
CA ASN A 225 17.73 -10.12 -7.66
C ASN A 225 18.74 -11.26 -7.74
N LEU A 226 18.32 -12.47 -8.11
CA LEU A 226 19.22 -13.60 -8.34
C LEU A 226 20.23 -13.29 -9.46
N THR A 227 19.76 -12.71 -10.57
CA THR A 227 20.65 -12.29 -11.68
C THR A 227 21.67 -11.24 -11.21
N LYS A 228 21.22 -10.24 -10.44
CA LYS A 228 22.12 -9.22 -9.87
C LYS A 228 23.13 -9.82 -8.89
N ALA A 229 22.70 -10.74 -8.04
CA ALA A 229 23.56 -11.47 -7.11
C ALA A 229 24.63 -12.28 -7.87
N GLN A 230 24.21 -13.02 -8.89
CA GLN A 230 25.12 -13.83 -9.71
C GLN A 230 26.15 -12.96 -10.44
N ASN A 231 25.73 -11.84 -11.02
CA ASN A 231 26.62 -10.91 -11.69
C ASN A 231 27.61 -10.26 -10.72
N ALA A 232 27.14 -9.85 -9.54
CA ALA A 232 27.99 -9.30 -8.49
C ALA A 232 29.03 -10.33 -8.02
N TRP A 233 28.60 -11.58 -7.84
CA TRP A 233 29.50 -12.65 -7.45
C TRP A 233 30.56 -12.94 -8.52
N ASN A 234 30.14 -13.06 -9.78
CA ASN A 234 31.02 -13.36 -10.91
C ASN A 234 32.03 -12.24 -11.21
N ALA A 235 31.85 -11.03 -10.68
CA ALA A 235 32.77 -9.92 -10.89
C ALA A 235 34.13 -10.09 -10.18
N GLY A 236 34.19 -10.86 -9.09
CA GLY A 236 35.43 -11.02 -8.32
C GLY A 236 35.58 -12.33 -7.56
N GLN A 237 34.47 -12.95 -7.14
CA GLN A 237 34.46 -14.18 -6.34
C GLN A 237 35.32 -14.10 -5.06
N ASP A 238 35.32 -12.91 -4.45
CA ASP A 238 36.02 -12.54 -3.22
C ASP A 238 35.03 -11.98 -2.18
N GLU A 239 35.53 -11.56 -1.01
CA GLU A 239 34.70 -11.05 0.09
C GLU A 239 33.88 -9.81 -0.31
N ALA A 240 34.43 -8.95 -1.17
CA ALA A 240 33.73 -7.75 -1.64
C ALA A 240 32.56 -8.12 -2.57
N ALA A 241 32.79 -9.04 -3.52
CA ALA A 241 31.77 -9.59 -4.39
C ALA A 241 30.67 -10.33 -3.59
N ALA A 242 31.05 -11.11 -2.57
CA ALA A 242 30.13 -11.81 -1.68
C ALA A 242 29.21 -10.85 -0.93
N LYS A 243 29.75 -9.75 -0.39
CA LYS A 243 28.96 -8.72 0.31
C LYS A 243 27.92 -8.07 -0.61
N ILE A 244 28.25 -7.81 -1.86
CA ILE A 244 27.32 -7.22 -2.83
C ILE A 244 26.26 -8.25 -3.24
N ALA A 245 26.66 -9.49 -3.53
CA ALA A 245 25.73 -10.57 -3.87
C ALA A 245 24.74 -10.84 -2.73
N GLY A 246 25.22 -10.87 -1.48
CA GLY A 246 24.40 -11.07 -0.29
C GLY A 246 23.30 -10.02 -0.12
N LYS A 247 23.53 -8.75 -0.50
CA LYS A 247 22.49 -7.71 -0.47
C LYS A 247 21.32 -8.04 -1.39
N TYR A 248 21.59 -8.53 -2.60
CA TYR A 248 20.52 -8.91 -3.53
C TYR A 248 19.83 -10.22 -3.11
N LEU A 249 20.58 -11.19 -2.59
CA LEU A 249 20.01 -12.45 -2.08
C LEU A 249 19.07 -12.22 -0.89
N ALA A 250 19.36 -11.24 -0.03
CA ALA A 250 18.52 -10.88 1.12
C ALA A 250 17.15 -10.31 0.73
N GLU A 251 17.01 -9.76 -0.48
CA GLU A 251 15.76 -9.21 -1.03
C GLU A 251 14.90 -10.27 -1.74
N ILE A 252 15.27 -11.54 -1.68
CA ILE A 252 14.52 -12.64 -2.31
C ILE A 252 13.49 -13.20 -1.32
N ASP A 253 12.22 -13.15 -1.71
CA ASP A 253 11.12 -13.72 -0.94
C ASP A 253 11.23 -15.27 -0.86
N PRO A 254 11.09 -15.88 0.32
CA PRO A 254 11.11 -17.34 0.48
C PRO A 254 10.02 -18.10 -0.30
N ASN A 255 8.91 -17.44 -0.64
CA ASN A 255 7.82 -18.03 -1.42
C ASN A 255 8.04 -17.90 -2.93
N ALA A 256 9.13 -17.27 -3.37
CA ALA A 256 9.45 -17.14 -4.77
C ALA A 256 9.91 -18.48 -5.36
N ALA A 257 9.56 -18.71 -6.63
CA ALA A 257 9.95 -19.92 -7.34
C ALA A 257 11.48 -20.12 -7.43
N CYS A 258 12.26 -19.03 -7.45
CA CYS A 258 13.72 -19.07 -7.57
C CYS A 258 14.46 -19.13 -6.21
N TYR A 259 13.74 -19.25 -5.09
CA TYR A 259 14.35 -19.21 -3.76
C TYR A 259 15.39 -20.33 -3.55
N LYS A 260 15.14 -21.53 -4.08
CA LYS A 260 16.10 -22.64 -3.99
C LYS A 260 17.41 -22.36 -4.75
N ASP A 261 17.33 -21.65 -5.88
CA ASP A 261 18.51 -21.26 -6.66
C ASP A 261 19.31 -20.18 -5.92
N ALA A 262 18.62 -19.26 -5.24
CA ALA A 262 19.24 -18.26 -4.38
C ALA A 262 20.01 -18.89 -3.20
N LEU A 263 19.44 -19.91 -2.55
CA LEU A 263 20.14 -20.68 -1.52
C LEU A 263 21.37 -21.38 -2.10
N THR A 264 21.24 -21.99 -3.28
CA THR A 264 22.36 -22.65 -3.96
C THR A 264 23.51 -21.68 -4.23
N LEU A 265 23.22 -20.46 -4.72
CA LEU A 265 24.25 -19.43 -4.91
C LEU A 265 24.86 -18.97 -3.58
N SER A 266 24.05 -18.81 -2.54
CA SER A 266 24.53 -18.46 -1.20
C SER A 266 25.53 -19.50 -0.65
N ASP A 267 25.21 -20.79 -0.80
CA ASP A 267 26.08 -21.89 -0.37
C ASP A 267 27.40 -21.90 -1.15
N GLN A 268 27.35 -21.66 -2.47
CA GLN A 268 28.55 -21.54 -3.32
C GLN A 268 29.45 -20.38 -2.88
N ILE A 269 28.85 -19.24 -2.54
CA ILE A 269 29.58 -18.08 -2.03
C ILE A 269 30.24 -18.43 -0.68
N ALA A 270 29.48 -19.01 0.25
CA ALA A 270 29.97 -19.37 1.58
C ALA A 270 31.18 -20.33 1.51
N GLU A 271 31.09 -21.38 0.70
CA GLU A 271 32.17 -22.36 0.52
C GLU A 271 33.42 -21.72 -0.10
N ARG A 272 33.23 -20.82 -1.07
CA ARG A 272 34.36 -20.11 -1.70
C ARG A 272 35.05 -19.19 -0.71
N ILE A 273 34.31 -18.41 0.09
CA ILE A 273 34.90 -17.50 1.08
C ILE A 273 35.67 -18.28 2.13
N LYS A 274 35.10 -19.37 2.66
CA LYS A 274 35.82 -20.27 3.58
C LYS A 274 37.14 -20.78 3.00
N THR A 275 37.13 -21.17 1.72
CA THR A 275 38.34 -21.63 1.03
C THR A 275 39.40 -20.52 0.90
N LEU A 276 38.98 -19.27 0.67
CA LEU A 276 39.89 -18.12 0.61
C LEU A 276 40.49 -17.84 1.99
N ASP A 277 39.67 -17.82 3.04
CA ASP A 277 40.12 -17.59 4.42
C ASP A 277 41.16 -18.65 4.85
N GLU A 278 40.89 -19.93 4.57
CA GLU A 278 41.83 -21.02 4.85
C GLU A 278 43.16 -20.88 4.10
N ARG A 279 43.11 -20.38 2.86
CA ARG A 279 44.30 -20.14 2.04
C ARG A 279 45.11 -18.97 2.58
N GLU A 280 44.46 -17.86 2.94
CA GLU A 280 45.12 -16.69 3.52
C GLU A 280 45.77 -17.02 4.86
N TRP A 281 45.07 -17.77 5.72
CA TRP A 281 45.61 -18.30 6.97
C TRP A 281 46.88 -19.14 6.75
N LYS A 282 46.83 -20.12 5.83
CA LYS A 282 48.00 -20.96 5.49
C LYS A 282 49.17 -20.14 4.96
N ALA A 283 48.90 -19.13 4.11
CA ALA A 283 49.93 -18.25 3.58
C ALA A 283 50.57 -17.37 4.67
N GLN A 284 49.77 -16.86 5.61
CA GLN A 284 50.26 -16.11 6.76
C GLN A 284 51.15 -16.98 7.65
N MET A 285 50.68 -18.16 8.05
CA MET A 285 51.46 -19.10 8.87
C MET A 285 52.81 -19.44 8.22
N LYS A 286 52.83 -19.65 6.89
CA LYS A 286 54.07 -19.91 6.16
C LYS A 286 55.02 -18.72 6.19
N ARG A 287 54.54 -17.50 5.96
CA ARG A 287 55.37 -16.28 6.03
C ARG A 287 55.98 -16.09 7.42
N GLU A 288 55.21 -16.34 8.46
CA GLU A 288 55.68 -16.27 9.85
C GLU A 288 56.75 -17.34 10.11
N GLN A 289 56.51 -18.58 9.66
CA GLN A 289 57.47 -19.67 9.78
C GLN A 289 58.78 -19.39 9.03
N ASP A 290 58.71 -18.95 7.77
CA ASP A 290 59.88 -18.59 6.96
C ASP A 290 60.71 -17.46 7.63
N GLY A 291 60.04 -16.49 8.25
CA GLY A 291 60.68 -15.43 9.03
C GLY A 291 61.42 -15.95 10.27
N VAL A 292 60.79 -16.85 11.03
CA VAL A 292 61.40 -17.52 12.19
C VAL A 292 62.62 -18.33 11.77
N ASP A 293 62.54 -19.06 10.67
CA ASP A 293 63.64 -19.90 10.20
C ASP A 293 64.82 -19.07 9.67
N LEU A 294 64.56 -17.95 9.00
CA LEU A 294 65.60 -16.99 8.63
C LEU A 294 66.28 -16.40 9.88
N ALA A 295 65.53 -16.08 10.93
CA ALA A 295 66.09 -15.60 12.19
C ALA A 295 66.97 -16.67 12.87
N LYS A 296 66.53 -17.93 12.91
CA LYS A 296 67.35 -19.05 13.40
C LYS A 296 68.64 -19.20 12.60
N GLN A 297 68.57 -19.12 11.27
CA GLN A 297 69.75 -19.20 10.39
C GLN A 297 70.75 -18.07 10.71
N ARG A 298 70.26 -16.83 10.89
CA ARG A 298 71.10 -15.69 11.29
C ARG A 298 71.76 -15.89 12.66
N ILE A 299 71.02 -16.37 13.66
CA ILE A 299 71.55 -16.68 14.99
C ILE A 299 72.63 -17.76 14.90
N ASN A 300 72.39 -18.83 14.13
CA ASN A 300 73.34 -19.92 13.96
C ASN A 300 74.61 -19.45 13.24
N ALA A 301 74.50 -18.61 12.22
CA ALA A 301 75.64 -17.99 11.56
C ALA A 301 76.44 -17.11 12.53
N ALA A 302 75.79 -16.28 13.34
CA ALA A 302 76.44 -15.46 14.36
C ALA A 302 77.14 -16.30 15.44
N LYS A 303 76.50 -17.39 15.90
CA LYS A 303 77.12 -18.38 16.80
C LYS A 303 78.37 -19.01 16.19
N ALA A 304 78.31 -19.40 14.92
CA ALA A 304 79.45 -19.98 14.21
C ALA A 304 80.64 -19.01 14.14
N VAL A 305 80.38 -17.72 13.86
CA VAL A 305 81.41 -16.67 13.91
C VAL A 305 82.00 -16.52 15.31
N GLY A 306 81.14 -16.49 16.36
CA GLY A 306 81.59 -16.39 17.75
C GLY A 306 82.44 -17.58 18.21
N VAL A 307 82.05 -18.81 17.83
CA VAL A 307 82.82 -20.03 18.09
C VAL A 307 84.18 -19.99 17.37
N ALA A 308 84.19 -19.59 16.10
CA ALA A 308 85.44 -19.46 15.34
C ALA A 308 86.39 -18.42 15.97
N HIS A 309 85.86 -17.29 16.44
CA HIS A 309 86.64 -16.29 17.16
C HIS A 309 87.19 -16.84 18.49
N GLY A 310 86.37 -17.52 19.29
CA GLY A 310 86.79 -18.13 20.56
C GLY A 310 87.89 -19.20 20.38
N ASN A 311 87.77 -20.04 19.36
CA ASN A 311 88.79 -21.05 19.04
C ASN A 311 90.13 -20.46 18.58
N ASN A 312 90.13 -19.24 18.04
CA ASN A 312 91.33 -18.52 17.60
C ASN A 312 91.90 -17.55 18.66
N GLN A 313 91.42 -17.59 19.91
CA GLN A 313 92.01 -16.79 20.99
C GLN A 313 93.34 -17.39 21.48
N PRO A 314 94.33 -16.55 21.86
CA PRO A 314 95.61 -17.01 22.38
C PRO A 314 95.43 -17.79 23.70
N LYS A 315 96.03 -18.98 23.81
CA LYS A 315 95.89 -19.89 24.96
C LYS A 315 96.60 -19.42 26.25
N ASN A 316 97.43 -18.38 26.17
CA ASN A 316 98.15 -17.82 27.31
C ASN A 316 97.45 -16.54 27.78
N VAL A 317 96.50 -16.69 28.70
CA VAL A 317 95.84 -15.56 29.36
C VAL A 317 96.70 -15.11 30.53
N SER A 318 97.21 -13.88 30.48
CA SER A 318 97.90 -13.24 31.61
C SER A 318 96.86 -12.56 32.50
N TYR A 319 96.60 -13.11 33.69
CA TYR A 319 95.72 -12.48 34.67
C TYR A 319 96.41 -11.29 35.34
N ASN A 320 95.82 -10.09 35.24
CA ASN A 320 96.29 -8.92 35.97
C ASN A 320 95.58 -8.83 37.32
N VAL A 321 96.23 -9.36 38.35
CA VAL A 321 95.75 -9.38 39.75
C VAL A 321 96.29 -8.23 40.60
N LYS A 322 96.91 -7.20 40.00
CA LYS A 322 97.35 -6.02 40.77
C LYS A 322 96.13 -5.27 41.32
N GLY A 323 95.90 -5.40 42.62
CA GLY A 323 94.81 -4.77 43.38
C GLY A 323 93.76 -5.74 43.94
N TRP A 324 93.94 -7.05 43.81
CA TRP A 324 93.04 -8.06 44.42
C TRP A 324 93.45 -8.45 45.86
N TRP A 325 94.45 -7.77 46.40
CA TRP A 325 94.85 -7.66 47.80
C TRP A 325 95.59 -6.33 47.99
#